data_AF-A0A972Z8G2-F1
#
_entry.id   AF-A0A972Z8G2-F1
#
_cell.length_a   1.000
_cell.length_b   1.000
_cell.length_c   1.000
_cell.angle_alpha   90.00
_cell.angle_beta   90.00
_cell.angle_gamma   90.00
#
_symmetry.space_group_name_H-M   'P 1'
#
loop_
_entity.id
_entity.type
_entity.pdbx_description
1 polymer ?
#
loop_
_entity_poly.entity_id
_entity_poly.type
_entity_poly.pdbx_seq_one_letter_code
_entity_poly.pdbx_strand_id
1 'polypeptide(L)'
;MVSKGKGIIINVSSLGAFTPLPINAVYSASKSFMKLFTESTYLELQGTGVQVQVLCPGMTKTDFHEKMGFDKKTFYKDKGMMNAMTPEEVVDI
;
A
#
# COMPACT_ATOMS: atom_id res chain seq x y z
N MET A 1 -14.07 -17.53 6.14
CA MET A 1 -12.94 -17.36 7.08
C MET A 1 -13.46 -17.33 8.51
N VAL A 2 -14.40 -16.44 8.85
CA VAL A 2 -15.04 -16.36 10.18
C VAL A 2 -15.61 -17.69 10.67
N SER A 3 -16.46 -18.38 9.89
CA SER A 3 -16.99 -19.71 10.28
C SER A 3 -15.91 -20.79 10.47
N LYS A 4 -14.72 -20.59 9.89
CA LYS A 4 -13.56 -21.48 10.03
C LYS A 4 -12.65 -21.07 11.19
N GLY A 5 -12.92 -19.95 11.87
CA GLY A 5 -12.10 -19.39 12.96
C GLY A 5 -10.68 -18.98 12.54
N LYS A 6 -10.42 -18.83 11.23
CA LYS A 6 -9.08 -18.50 10.70
C LYS A 6 -9.12 -17.89 9.29
N GLY A 7 -8.18 -16.99 9.02
CA GLY A 7 -7.92 -16.42 7.70
C GLY A 7 -7.02 -15.19 7.77
N ILE A 8 -6.43 -14.82 6.63
CA ILE A 8 -5.64 -13.60 6.48
C ILE A 8 -6.13 -12.86 5.24
N ILE A 9 -6.35 -11.55 5.37
CA ILE A 9 -6.63 -10.63 4.28
C ILE A 9 -5.54 -9.55 4.28
N ILE A 10 -4.92 -9.34 3.12
CA ILE A 10 -3.93 -8.27 2.94
C ILE A 10 -4.41 -7.38 1.80
N ASN A 11 -4.72 -6.12 2.11
CA ASN A 11 -5.09 -5.11 1.12
C ASN A 11 -3.89 -4.21 0.83
N VAL A 12 -3.63 -3.94 -0.46
CA VAL A 12 -2.50 -3.09 -0.88
C VAL A 12 -2.95 -1.64 -1.04
N SER A 13 -2.54 -0.80 -0.10
CA SER A 13 -2.68 0.65 -0.13
C SER A 13 -1.38 1.31 -0.68
N SER A 14 -0.89 2.37 -0.03
CA SER A 14 0.27 3.17 -0.42
C SER A 14 0.65 4.15 0.70
N LEU A 15 1.91 4.58 0.77
CA LEU A 15 2.28 5.77 1.56
C LEU A 15 1.50 7.03 1.13
N GLY A 16 1.01 7.09 -0.12
CA GLY A 16 0.10 8.14 -0.59
C GLY A 16 -1.26 8.19 0.13
N ALA A 17 -1.58 7.20 0.99
CA ALA A 17 -2.76 7.23 1.85
C ALA A 17 -2.66 8.23 3.02
N PHE A 18 -1.44 8.64 3.39
CA PHE A 18 -1.16 9.46 4.57
C PHE A 18 -0.93 10.94 4.26
N THR A 19 -0.74 11.29 3.00
CA THR A 19 -0.40 12.65 2.59
C THR A 19 -1.10 13.01 1.27
N PRO A 20 -1.64 14.23 1.12
CA PRO A 20 -2.16 14.69 -0.16
C PRO A 20 -1.04 14.73 -1.21
N LEU A 21 -1.23 14.03 -2.32
CA LEU A 21 -0.32 14.09 -3.46
C LEU A 21 -0.93 14.99 -4.54
N PRO A 22 -0.31 16.15 -4.85
CA PRO A 22 -0.69 16.96 -6.00
C PRO A 22 -0.78 16.09 -7.26
N ILE A 23 -1.67 16.46 -8.18
CA ILE A 23 -1.97 15.75 -9.44
C ILE A 23 -2.41 14.28 -9.31
N ASN A 24 -2.62 13.78 -8.08
CA ASN A 24 -2.99 12.39 -7.79
C ASN A 24 -4.19 12.30 -6.83
N ALA A 25 -5.16 13.22 -6.93
CA ALA A 25 -6.28 13.31 -5.97
C ALA A 25 -7.07 12.00 -5.84
N VAL A 26 -7.49 11.41 -6.96
CA VAL A 26 -8.26 10.15 -6.97
C VAL A 26 -7.44 9.00 -6.41
N TYR A 27 -6.17 8.90 -6.79
CA TYR A 27 -5.25 7.88 -6.28
C TYR A 27 -5.12 8.00 -4.76
N SER A 28 -4.76 9.19 -4.24
CA SER A 28 -4.58 9.46 -2.81
C SER A 28 -5.85 9.11 -2.02
N ALA A 29 -7.00 9.59 -2.47
CA ALA A 29 -8.29 9.32 -1.83
C ALA A 29 -8.64 7.83 -1.80
N SER A 30 -8.42 7.11 -2.91
CA SER A 30 -8.68 5.67 -2.98
C SER A 30 -7.79 4.87 -2.02
N LYS A 31 -6.53 5.30 -1.85
CA LYS A 31 -5.57 4.64 -0.97
C LYS A 31 -5.83 4.97 0.50
N SER A 32 -6.24 6.20 0.82
CA SER A 32 -6.76 6.55 2.15
C SER A 32 -8.02 5.76 2.51
N PHE A 33 -8.95 5.59 1.57
CA PHE A 33 -10.12 4.73 1.74
C PHE A 33 -9.70 3.29 2.05
N MET A 34 -8.82 2.69 1.23
CA MET A 34 -8.39 1.31 1.42
C MET A 34 -7.73 1.09 2.79
N LYS A 35 -6.95 2.07 3.27
CA LYS A 35 -6.36 2.03 4.61
C LYS A 35 -7.43 2.00 5.70
N LEU A 36 -8.34 2.98 5.70
CA LEU A 36 -9.38 3.06 6.73
C LEU A 36 -10.36 1.89 6.66
N PHE A 37 -10.76 1.48 5.46
CA PHE A 37 -11.59 0.30 5.26
C PHE A 37 -10.96 -0.93 5.91
N THR A 38 -9.68 -1.16 5.65
CA THR A 38 -8.94 -2.31 6.20
C THR A 38 -8.84 -2.26 7.72
N GLU A 39 -8.52 -1.09 8.30
CA GLU A 39 -8.43 -0.89 9.75
C GLU A 39 -9.80 -1.08 10.44
N SER A 40 -10.87 -0.54 9.87
CA SER A 40 -12.23 -0.73 10.37
C SER A 40 -12.64 -2.21 10.31
N THR A 41 -12.39 -2.89 9.19
CA THR A 41 -12.70 -4.33 9.07
C THR A 41 -11.88 -5.18 10.04
N TYR A 42 -10.61 -4.83 10.30
CA TYR A 42 -9.81 -5.49 11.34
C TYR A 42 -10.46 -5.40 12.72
N LEU A 43 -10.97 -4.22 13.07
CA LEU A 43 -11.67 -3.98 14.33
C LEU A 43 -12.99 -4.77 14.42
N GLU A 44 -13.77 -4.79 13.35
CA GLU A 44 -15.03 -5.53 13.27
C GLU A 44 -14.83 -7.06 13.38
N LEU A 45 -13.67 -7.56 12.94
CA LEU A 45 -13.35 -8.99 12.94
C LEU A 45 -12.52 -9.43 14.16
N GLN A 46 -12.28 -8.55 15.14
CA GLN A 46 -11.60 -8.91 16.38
C GLN A 46 -12.27 -10.12 17.05
N GLY A 47 -11.44 -11.07 17.51
CA GLY A 47 -11.91 -12.30 18.15
C GLY A 47 -12.42 -13.40 17.20
N THR A 48 -12.55 -13.14 15.89
CA THR A 48 -13.00 -14.16 14.92
C THR A 48 -11.88 -15.10 14.43
N GLY A 49 -10.62 -14.82 14.79
CA GLY A 49 -9.43 -15.50 14.27
C GLY A 49 -9.03 -15.10 12.85
N VAL A 50 -9.72 -14.13 12.24
CA VAL A 50 -9.34 -13.55 10.95
C VAL A 50 -8.45 -12.33 11.17
N GLN A 51 -7.26 -12.34 10.56
CA GLN A 51 -6.38 -11.17 10.51
C GLN A 51 -6.63 -10.37 9.24
N VAL A 52 -6.64 -9.05 9.38
CA VAL A 52 -6.78 -8.12 8.25
C VAL A 52 -5.68 -7.08 8.37
N GLN A 53 -4.89 -6.92 7.33
CA GLN A 53 -3.72 -6.04 7.32
C GLN A 53 -3.73 -5.18 6.06
N VAL A 54 -3.26 -3.94 6.20
CA VAL A 54 -3.01 -3.06 5.06
C VAL A 54 -1.52 -2.94 4.82
N LEU A 55 -1.09 -3.25 3.61
CA LEU A 55 0.28 -3.00 3.14
C LEU A 55 0.32 -1.59 2.52
N CYS A 56 1.27 -0.75 2.95
CA CYS A 56 1.40 0.63 2.47
C CYS A 56 2.77 0.88 1.82
N PRO A 57 3.02 0.40 0.59
CA PRO A 57 4.31 0.57 -0.06
C PRO A 57 4.63 2.04 -0.34
N GLY A 58 5.92 2.38 -0.24
CA GLY A 58 6.47 3.63 -0.74
C GLY A 58 6.75 3.56 -2.25
N MET A 59 7.82 4.22 -2.68
CA MET A 59 8.28 4.10 -4.07
C MET A 59 8.73 2.66 -4.34
N THR A 60 8.08 1.98 -5.28
CA THR A 60 8.44 0.63 -5.71
C THR A 60 8.81 0.64 -7.19
N LYS A 61 9.89 -0.07 -7.54
CA LYS A 61 10.47 -0.22 -8.89
C LYS A 61 9.62 -1.16 -9.75
N THR A 62 8.43 -0.70 -10.13
CA THR A 62 7.50 -1.38 -11.06
C THR A 62 7.28 -0.52 -12.31
N ASP A 63 6.41 -0.97 -13.21
CA ASP A 63 5.95 -0.20 -14.37
C ASP A 63 4.94 0.92 -14.00
N PHE A 64 4.55 1.05 -12.72
CA PHE A 64 3.55 2.01 -12.25
C PHE A 64 3.94 3.46 -12.57
N HIS A 65 5.17 3.86 -12.23
CA HIS A 65 5.63 5.24 -12.44
C HIS A 65 5.94 5.53 -13.91
N GLU A 66 6.40 4.52 -14.65
CA GLU A 66 6.57 4.63 -16.11
C GLU A 66 5.22 4.93 -16.79
N LYS A 67 4.15 4.25 -16.38
CA LYS A 67 2.78 4.51 -16.85
C LYS A 67 2.23 5.89 -16.44
N MET A 68 2.79 6.50 -15.39
CA MET A 68 2.50 7.89 -15.04
C MET A 68 3.33 8.91 -15.85
N GLY A 69 4.21 8.45 -16.74
CA GLY A 69 5.04 9.29 -17.61
C GLY A 69 6.43 9.59 -17.03
N PHE A 70 6.86 8.92 -15.97
CA PHE A 70 8.19 9.10 -15.40
C PHE A 70 9.22 8.18 -16.06
N ASP A 71 10.43 8.69 -16.33
CA ASP A 71 11.53 7.86 -16.84
C ASP A 71 12.16 7.07 -15.69
N LYS A 72 12.11 5.74 -15.77
CA LYS A 72 12.67 4.80 -14.78
C LYS A 72 14.12 5.11 -14.39
N LYS A 73 14.94 5.59 -15.33
CA LYS A 73 16.37 5.87 -15.12
C LYS A 73 16.62 7.13 -14.31
N THR A 74 15.69 8.09 -14.33
CA THR A 74 15.88 9.41 -13.71
C THR A 74 14.95 9.65 -12.52
N PHE A 75 13.83 8.92 -12.46
CA PHE A 75 12.80 9.11 -11.45
C PHE A 75 13.17 8.53 -10.09
N TYR A 76 13.72 7.31 -10.06
CA TYR A 76 14.11 6.65 -8.82
C TYR A 76 15.48 7.14 -8.36
N LYS A 77 15.59 7.47 -7.07
CA LYS A 77 16.86 7.80 -6.42
C LYS A 77 17.31 6.63 -5.57
N ASP A 78 18.59 6.27 -5.64
CA ASP A 78 19.16 5.17 -4.86
C ASP A 78 19.45 5.54 -3.39
N LYS A 79 19.34 6.83 -3.01
CA LYS A 79 19.61 7.32 -1.65
C LYS A 79 18.64 8.44 -1.23
N GLY A 80 18.33 8.49 0.07
CA GLY A 80 17.51 9.52 0.71
C GLY A 80 16.10 9.04 1.07
N MET A 81 15.26 9.95 1.62
CA MET A 81 13.87 9.66 2.02
C MET A 81 12.96 9.15 0.89
N MET A 82 13.40 9.25 -0.36
CA MET A 82 12.68 8.78 -1.55
C MET A 82 13.31 7.53 -2.17
N ASN A 83 14.10 6.75 -1.40
CA ASN A 83 14.68 5.52 -1.90
C ASN A 83 13.57 4.56 -2.36
N ALA A 84 13.75 3.98 -3.55
CA ALA A 84 12.78 3.09 -4.14
C ALA A 84 13.17 1.63 -3.96
N MET A 85 12.21 0.83 -3.50
CA MET A 85 12.38 -0.59 -3.26
C MET A 85 12.04 -1.42 -4.50
N THR A 86 12.61 -2.61 -4.62
CA THR A 86 12.13 -3.68 -5.49
C THR A 86 10.84 -4.31 -4.91
N PRO A 87 10.01 -4.98 -5.73
CA PRO A 87 8.88 -5.74 -5.23
C PRO A 87 9.26 -6.79 -4.17
N GLU A 88 10.41 -7.44 -4.34
CA GLU A 88 10.94 -8.44 -3.41
C GLU A 88 11.26 -7.80 -2.05
N GLU A 89 11.98 -6.68 -2.05
CA GLU A 89 12.26 -5.94 -0.82
C GLU A 89 10.98 -5.47 -0.10
N VAL A 90 9.89 -5.18 -0.82
CA VAL A 90 8.60 -4.79 -0.22
C VAL A 90 7.94 -5.95 0.53
N VAL A 91 8.17 -7.20 0.09
CA VAL A 91 7.64 -8.40 0.74
C VAL A 91 8.44 -8.78 1.99
N ASP A 92 9.73 -8.44 2.01
CA ASP A 92 10.65 -8.79 3.09
C ASP A 92 10.58 -7.86 4.32
N ILE A 93 9.72 -6.82 4.30
CA ILE A 93 9.40 -5.98 5.47
C ILE A 93 8.33 -6.65 6.33
#